data_AF-A0A938ZXS5-F1
#
_entry.id   AF-A0A938ZXS5-F1
#
_cell.length_a   1.000
_cell.length_b   1.000
_cell.length_c   1.000
_cell.angle_alpha   90.00
_cell.angle_beta   90.00
_cell.angle_gamma   90.00
#
_symmetry.space_group_name_H-M   'P 1'
#
loop_
_entity.id
_entity.type
_entity.pdbx_description
1 polymer ?
#
loop_
_entity_poly.entity_id
_entity_poly.type
_entity_poly.pdbx_seq_one_letter_code
_entity_poly.pdbx_strand_id
1 'polypeptide(L)'
;MQELRHDYRRSLDKIDVRNLVFIDEAGLHLSMTRLFARAVDGERAVGSIPGSKGGKVSLVGALNLDGLVAAMTVSGSIKMSSISHLCHSSLSTSVVERGYCSHG
;
A
#
# COMPACT_ATOMS: atom_id res chain seq x y z
N MET A 1 26.10 -5.21 -1.14
CA MET A 1 24.73 -4.84 -0.72
C MET A 1 24.60 -3.37 -0.32
N GLN A 2 25.45 -2.84 0.56
CA GLN A 2 25.42 -1.40 0.89
C GLN A 2 25.81 -0.53 -0.32
N GLU A 3 26.84 -0.91 -1.07
CA GLU A 3 27.27 -0.19 -2.28
C GLU A 3 26.15 -0.04 -3.33
N LEU A 4 25.44 -1.12 -3.66
CA LEU A 4 24.27 -1.09 -4.56
C LEU A 4 23.17 -0.13 -4.09
N ARG A 5 22.94 -0.03 -2.76
CA ARG A 5 21.97 0.94 -2.21
C ARG A 5 22.46 2.37 -2.37
N HIS A 6 23.76 2.63 -2.19
CA HIS A 6 24.33 3.95 -2.39
C HIS A 6 24.28 4.39 -3.85
N ASP A 7 24.61 3.51 -4.79
CA ASP A 7 24.56 3.82 -6.22
C ASP A 7 23.11 4.07 -6.70
N TYR A 8 22.16 3.27 -6.21
CA TYR A 8 20.74 3.52 -6.45
C TYR A 8 20.26 4.85 -5.86
N ARG A 9 20.74 5.22 -4.66
CA ARG A 9 20.42 6.53 -4.07
C ARG A 9 20.93 7.67 -4.95
N ARG A 10 22.19 7.60 -5.42
CA ARG A 10 22.76 8.61 -6.34
C ARG A 10 22.03 8.69 -7.67
N SER A 11 21.45 7.59 -8.17
CA SER A 11 20.66 7.63 -9.40
C SER A 11 19.30 8.31 -9.16
N LEU A 12 18.67 8.08 -8.01
CA LEU A 12 17.43 8.74 -7.60
C LEU A 12 17.59 10.24 -7.40
N ASP A 13 18.74 10.72 -6.91
CA ASP A 13 19.00 12.15 -6.69
C ASP A 13 18.88 13.00 -7.98
N LYS A 14 18.90 12.36 -9.16
CA LYS A 14 18.74 13.01 -10.46
C LYS A 14 17.27 13.20 -10.88
N ILE A 15 16.33 12.63 -10.12
CA ILE A 15 14.89 12.64 -10.42
C ILE A 15 14.21 13.57 -9.41
N ASP A 16 13.37 14.50 -9.87
CA ASP A 16 12.54 15.28 -8.96
C ASP A 16 11.65 14.34 -8.14
N VAL A 17 11.69 14.48 -6.82
CA VAL A 17 10.90 13.72 -5.86
C VAL A 17 9.40 13.76 -6.15
N ARG A 18 8.89 14.81 -6.80
CA ARG A 18 7.48 14.92 -7.23
C ARG A 18 7.11 13.96 -8.36
N ASN A 19 8.10 13.51 -9.12
CA ASN A 19 7.93 12.56 -10.22
C ASN A 19 8.12 11.10 -9.79
N LEU A 20 8.36 10.85 -8.50
CA LEU A 20 8.50 9.50 -7.97
C LEU A 20 7.16 8.95 -7.48
N VAL A 21 6.83 7.76 -7.96
CA VAL A 21 5.74 6.93 -7.43
C VAL A 21 6.34 5.62 -6.94
N PHE A 22 6.07 5.28 -5.69
CA PHE A 22 6.47 4.04 -5.05
C PHE A 22 5.33 3.05 -5.08
N ILE A 23 5.60 1.80 -5.48
CA ILE A 23 4.62 0.72 -5.49
C ILE A 23 5.13 -0.39 -4.59
N ASP A 24 4.28 -0.87 -3.69
CA ASP A 24 4.62 -1.98 -2.79
C ASP A 24 3.41 -2.88 -2.48
N GLU A 25 3.69 -4.05 -1.93
CA GLU A 25 2.73 -5.10 -1.57
C GLU A 25 2.73 -5.37 -0.06
N ALA A 26 1.54 -5.47 0.54
CA ALA A 26 1.37 -5.81 1.94
C ALA A 26 0.34 -6.94 2.11
N GLY A 27 0.78 -8.06 2.70
CA GLY A 27 -0.08 -9.18 3.05
C GLY A 27 -0.83 -8.95 4.37
N LEU A 28 -2.16 -9.08 4.33
CA LEU A 28 -3.08 -8.95 5.46
C LEU A 28 -3.70 -10.32 5.78
N HIS A 29 -3.57 -10.76 7.04
CA HIS A 29 -4.24 -11.98 7.50
C HIS A 29 -5.54 -11.63 8.21
N LEU A 30 -6.68 -12.04 7.64
CA LEU A 30 -8.01 -11.64 8.13
C LEU A 30 -8.40 -12.29 9.46
N SER A 31 -7.62 -13.26 9.96
CA SER A 31 -7.83 -13.80 11.32
C SER A 31 -7.14 -12.97 12.42
N MET A 32 -6.37 -11.95 12.06
CA MET A 32 -5.72 -11.10 13.06
C MET A 32 -6.78 -10.31 13.82
N THR A 33 -6.74 -10.41 15.14
CA THR A 33 -7.57 -9.64 16.06
C THR A 33 -6.68 -8.84 17.01
N ARG A 34 -7.25 -7.83 17.66
CA ARG A 34 -6.51 -7.07 18.68
C ARG A 34 -6.17 -7.99 19.85
N LEU A 35 -4.94 -7.88 20.35
CA LEU A 35 -4.50 -8.62 21.54
C LEU A 35 -5.17 -8.12 22.83
N PHE A 36 -5.59 -6.86 22.86
CA PHE A 36 -6.18 -6.22 24.03
C PHE A 36 -7.48 -5.51 23.68
N ALA A 37 -8.51 -5.76 24.49
CA ALA A 37 -9.77 -5.01 24.47
C ALA A 37 -9.66 -3.76 25.35
N ARG A 38 -10.50 -2.77 25.08
CA ARG A 38 -10.61 -1.53 25.89
C ARG A 38 -12.03 -1.42 26.42
N ALA A 39 -12.16 -0.99 27.67
CA ALA A 39 -13.43 -0.68 28.32
C ALA A 39 -13.27 0.55 29.20
N VAL A 40 -14.40 1.13 29.61
CA VAL A 40 -14.45 2.19 30.62
C VAL A 40 -14.04 1.61 31.98
N ASP A 41 -13.54 2.45 32.89
CA ASP A 41 -13.17 2.02 34.23
C ASP A 41 -14.37 1.38 34.96
N GLY A 42 -14.11 0.29 35.68
CA GLY A 42 -15.13 -0.54 36.32
C GLY A 42 -15.88 -1.52 35.40
N GLU A 43 -15.67 -1.49 34.08
CA GLU A 43 -16.32 -2.41 33.14
C GLU A 43 -15.40 -3.54 32.65
N ARG A 44 -16.02 -4.68 32.32
CA ARG A 44 -15.30 -5.82 31.74
C ARG A 44 -14.98 -5.57 30.27
N ALA A 45 -13.70 -5.53 29.92
CA ALA A 45 -13.27 -5.49 28.52
C ALA A 45 -13.54 -6.84 27.82
N VAL A 46 -14.42 -6.82 26.82
CA VAL A 46 -14.76 -8.00 26.01
C VAL A 46 -14.08 -7.90 24.65
N GLY A 47 -13.30 -8.93 24.30
CA GLY A 47 -12.71 -9.10 22.97
C GLY A 47 -13.52 -10.09 22.13
N SER A 48 -13.52 -9.91 20.82
CA SER A 48 -14.09 -10.85 19.85
C SER A 48 -13.02 -11.31 18.87
N ILE A 49 -13.09 -12.57 18.45
CA ILE A 49 -12.21 -13.16 17.45
C ILE A 49 -13.05 -13.68 16.28
N PRO A 50 -12.58 -13.57 15.02
CA PRO A 50 -13.24 -14.21 13.89
C PRO A 50 -13.30 -15.74 14.11
N GLY A 51 -14.48 -16.34 13.95
CA GLY A 51 -14.68 -17.78 14.19
C GLY A 51 -14.15 -18.71 13.08
N SER A 52 -13.70 -18.16 11.95
CA SER A 52 -13.10 -18.91 10.84
C SER A 52 -11.57 -18.74 10.85
N LYS A 53 -10.85 -19.64 10.16
CA LYS A 53 -9.38 -19.57 10.04
C LYS A 53 -8.88 -18.30 9.31
N GLY A 54 -9.79 -17.49 8.75
CA GLY A 54 -9.47 -16.28 7.97
C GLY A 54 -8.80 -16.59 6.63
N GLY A 55 -8.88 -15.64 5.71
CA GLY A 55 -8.14 -15.65 4.45
C GLY A 55 -6.93 -14.70 4.50
N LYS A 56 -6.05 -14.84 3.51
CA LYS A 56 -5.03 -13.82 3.21
C LYS A 56 -5.58 -12.88 2.16
N VAL A 57 -5.32 -11.58 2.31
CA VAL A 57 -5.58 -10.56 1.31
C VAL A 57 -4.29 -9.78 1.13
N SER A 58 -3.82 -9.63 -0.10
CA SER A 58 -2.69 -8.75 -0.40
C SER A 58 -3.21 -7.41 -0.89
N LEU A 59 -2.68 -6.33 -0.31
CA LEU A 59 -2.87 -4.95 -0.73
C LEU A 59 -1.70 -4.55 -1.63
N VAL A 60 -1.97 -3.99 -2.81
CA VAL A 60 -0.98 -3.24 -3.59
C VAL A 60 -1.33 -1.77 -3.49
N GLY A 61 -0.36 -0.96 -3.11
CA GLY A 61 -0.50 0.49 -3.04
C GLY A 61 0.55 1.18 -3.89
N ALA A 62 0.14 2.28 -4.53
CA ALA A 62 1.03 3.23 -5.19
C ALA A 62 0.95 4.58 -4.44
N LEU A 63 2.09 5.10 -4.00
CA LEU A 63 2.21 6.31 -3.18
C LEU A 63 3.16 7.32 -3.84
N ASN A 64 2.84 8.60 -3.72
CA ASN A 64 3.74 9.70 -4.05
C ASN A 64 3.78 10.72 -2.90
N LEU A 65 4.40 11.89 -3.11
CA LEU A 65 4.49 12.94 -2.09
C LEU A 65 3.13 13.45 -1.60
N ASP A 66 2.08 13.35 -2.42
CA ASP A 66 0.73 13.82 -2.05
C ASP A 66 -0.09 12.74 -1.33
N GLY A 67 0.42 11.50 -1.27
CA GLY A 67 -0.23 10.36 -0.63
C GLY A 67 -0.57 9.23 -1.60
N LEU A 68 -1.65 8.50 -1.29
CA LEU A 68 -2.05 7.28 -2.00
C LEU A 68 -2.66 7.63 -3.36
N VAL A 69 -2.03 7.14 -4.42
CA VAL A 69 -2.40 7.43 -5.81
C VAL A 69 -3.34 6.37 -6.36
N ALA A 70 -3.05 5.10 -6.06
CA ALA A 70 -3.85 3.97 -6.48
C ALA A 70 -3.67 2.83 -5.47
N ALA A 71 -4.72 2.05 -5.24
CA ALA A 71 -4.62 0.84 -4.46
C ALA A 71 -5.59 -0.22 -4.96
N MET A 72 -5.24 -1.49 -4.76
CA MET A 72 -6.14 -2.61 -4.97
C MET A 72 -5.88 -3.72 -3.96
N THR A 73 -6.89 -4.53 -3.71
CA THR A 73 -6.78 -5.74 -2.88
C THR A 73 -7.00 -6.98 -3.72
N VAL A 74 -6.18 -8.01 -3.50
CA VAL A 74 -6.28 -9.31 -4.15
C VAL A 74 -6.39 -10.39 -3.07
N SER A 75 -7.33 -11.31 -3.23
CA SER A 75 -7.42 -12.46 -2.34
C SER A 75 -6.24 -13.41 -2.56
N GLY A 76 -5.55 -13.78 -1.48
CA GLY A 76 -4.38 -14.63 -1.52
C GLY A 76 -3.14 -13.92 -2.05
N SER A 77 -2.24 -14.67 -2.69
CA SER A 77 -0.96 -14.17 -3.16
C SER A 77 -1.07 -13.33 -4.44
N ILE A 78 -0.20 -12.34 -4.54
CA ILE A 78 -0.10 -11.47 -5.72
C ILE A 78 0.54 -12.18 -6.91
N LYS A 79 0.06 -11.83 -8.10
CA LYS A 79 0.64 -12.21 -9.39
C LYS A 79 1.07 -10.95 -10.14
N MET A 80 1.99 -11.12 -11.08
CA MET A 80 2.46 -10.04 -11.95
C MET A 80 1.31 -9.33 -12.70
N SER A 81 0.26 -10.06 -13.07
CA SER A 81 -0.92 -9.50 -13.73
C SER A 81 -1.66 -8.46 -12.88
N SER A 82 -1.70 -8.65 -11.55
CA SER A 82 -2.34 -7.71 -10.63
C SER A 82 -1.58 -6.38 -10.56
N ILE A 83 -0.24 -6.44 -10.51
CA ILE A 83 0.62 -5.24 -10.52
C ILE A 83 0.49 -4.52 -11.86
N SER A 84 0.56 -5.26 -12.96
CA SER A 84 0.35 -4.68 -14.30
C SER A 84 -1.03 -4.02 -14.42
N HIS A 85 -2.06 -4.63 -13.86
CA HIS A 85 -3.40 -4.05 -13.82
C HIS A 85 -3.43 -2.73 -13.04
N LEU A 86 -2.79 -2.66 -11.86
CA LEU A 86 -2.69 -1.42 -11.08
C LEU A 86 -2.03 -0.31 -11.89
N CYS A 87 -0.89 -0.62 -12.53
CA CYS A 87 -0.12 0.34 -13.32
C CYS A 87 -0.93 0.90 -14.51
N HIS A 88 -1.55 0.02 -15.30
CA HIS A 88 -2.24 0.43 -16.52
C HIS A 88 -3.62 1.04 -16.27
N SER A 89 -4.40 0.50 -15.34
CA SER A 89 -5.80 0.93 -15.14
C SER A 89 -5.92 2.10 -14.17
N SER A 90 -5.21 2.02 -13.05
CA SER A 90 -5.44 2.90 -11.91
C SER A 90 -4.39 4.01 -11.86
N LEU A 91 -3.11 3.64 -12.02
CA LEU A 91 -2.01 4.60 -11.92
C LEU A 91 -1.91 5.51 -13.15
N SER A 92 -2.06 4.97 -14.36
CA SER A 92 -2.06 5.78 -15.59
C SER A 92 -3.11 6.90 -15.54
N THR A 93 -4.34 6.58 -15.15
CA THR A 93 -5.43 7.55 -15.01
C THR A 93 -5.10 8.65 -13.98
N SER A 94 -4.65 8.25 -12.80
CA SER A 94 -4.41 9.18 -11.67
C SER A 94 -3.09 9.98 -11.78
N VAL A 95 -2.14 9.55 -12.60
CA VAL A 95 -0.94 10.34 -12.96
C VAL A 95 -1.27 11.31 -14.11
N VAL A 96 -2.03 10.88 -15.12
CA VAL A 96 -2.44 11.74 -16.25
C VAL A 96 -3.34 12.88 -15.78
N GLU A 97 -4.35 12.63 -14.94
CA GLU A 97 -5.21 13.68 -14.37
C GLU A 97 -4.42 14.75 -13.60
N ARG A 98 -3.29 14.37 -12.98
CA ARG A 98 -2.42 15.30 -12.27
C ARG A 98 -1.51 16.12 -13.17
N GLY A 99 -1.06 15.58 -14.31
CA GLY A 99 -0.29 16.35 -15.30
C GLY A 99 -1.05 17.57 -15.83
N TYR A 100 -2.39 17.52 -15.84
CA TYR A 100 -3.25 18.65 -16.19
C TYR A 100 -3.42 19.68 -15.07
N CYS A 101 -3.24 19.31 -13.79
CA CYS A 101 -3.49 20.19 -12.65
C CYS A 101 -2.26 21.02 -12.21
N SER A 102 -1.06 20.70 -12.71
CA SER A 102 0.20 21.35 -12.30
C SER A 102 0.62 22.58 -13.14
N HIS A 103 -0.24 23.05 -14.04
CA HIS A 103 -0.02 24.26 -14.87
C HIS A 103 -0.91 25.45 -14.46
N GLY A 104 -1.14 25.64 -13.16
CA GLY A 104 -1.86 26.81 -12.60
C GLY A 104 -0.92 27.76 -11.87
#